data_AF-C1GYF0-F1
#
_entry.id   AF-C1GYF0-F1
#
_cell.length_a   1.000
_cell.length_b   1.000
_cell.length_c   1.000
_cell.angle_alpha   90.00
_cell.angle_beta   90.00
_cell.angle_gamma   90.00
#
_symmetry.space_group_name_H-M   'P 1'
#
loop_
_entity.id
_entity.type
_entity.pdbx_description
1 polymer ?
#
loop_
_entity_poly.entity_id
_entity_poly.type
_entity_poly.pdbx_seq_one_letter_code
_entity_poly.pdbx_strand_id
1 'polypeptide(L)'
;MCVQWDYIALFIMLFHIYGITQLIAKISDPMQLVDELSMIYTTCLVCYATFSFSKSTKSRIFLGLSLLGLALSITFYYHYIQNPVFHQNSYALLTVIVLLRSIWVMETTLRPSSRNKGQEFRPKRQIYEDERDLKILNTMWIMVAYGLVSFLGGFAIWNLDTMFCSRLRGWRREIGLPWGILLEGHGWWHLMTGIGAYVYIVWGIWLRHCLNGRQDEYRLVWPHFYSFPDIVRVSNSDKTNGSSTKLVTSCESRQNGVSENIH
;
A
#
# COMPACT_ATOMS: atom_id res chain seq x y z
N MET A 1 18.34 4.73 13.44
CA MET A 1 19.44 4.18 12.60
C MET A 1 18.96 3.26 11.47
N CYS A 2 18.07 2.28 11.68
CA CYS A 2 17.61 1.40 10.56
C CYS A 2 16.93 2.14 9.40
N VAL A 3 16.16 3.19 9.68
CA VAL A 3 15.40 3.92 8.64
C VAL A 3 16.33 4.64 7.66
N GLN A 4 17.48 5.13 8.12
CA GLN A 4 18.40 5.92 7.30
C GLN A 4 19.14 5.08 6.25
N TRP A 5 19.45 3.83 6.59
CA TRP A 5 20.07 2.87 5.65
C TRP A 5 19.08 2.39 4.58
N ASP A 6 17.80 2.24 4.93
CA ASP A 6 16.77 1.87 3.95
C ASP A 6 16.67 2.96 2.87
N TYR A 7 16.73 4.25 3.23
CA TYR A 7 16.73 5.36 2.26
C TYR A 7 17.97 5.40 1.37
N ILE A 8 19.18 5.14 1.90
CA ILE A 8 20.41 5.15 1.10
C ILE A 8 20.37 4.03 0.06
N ALA A 9 19.99 2.81 0.46
CA ALA A 9 19.86 1.70 -0.48
C ALA A 9 18.79 1.97 -1.55
N LEU A 10 17.64 2.54 -1.15
CA LEU A 10 16.59 2.98 -2.08
C LEU A 10 17.10 4.06 -3.04
N PHE A 11 17.89 5.02 -2.57
CA PHE A 11 18.46 6.09 -3.39
C PHE A 11 19.47 5.54 -4.41
N ILE A 12 20.34 4.63 -3.99
CA ILE A 12 21.29 3.95 -4.88
C ILE A 12 20.53 3.15 -5.94
N MET A 13 19.52 2.37 -5.54
CA MET A 13 18.66 1.62 -6.46
C MET A 13 18.00 2.57 -7.47
N LEU A 14 17.35 3.64 -7.01
CA LEU A 14 16.71 4.65 -7.84
C LEU A 14 17.69 5.30 -8.83
N PHE A 15 18.89 5.66 -8.38
CA PHE A 15 19.89 6.31 -9.23
C PHE A 15 20.39 5.39 -10.36
N HIS A 16 20.72 4.14 -10.04
CA HIS A 16 21.18 3.17 -11.04
C HIS A 16 20.06 2.81 -12.03
N ILE A 17 18.86 2.61 -11.51
CA ILE A 17 17.67 2.33 -12.31
C ILE A 17 17.37 3.48 -13.27
N TYR A 18 17.33 4.72 -12.76
CA TYR A 18 17.06 5.91 -13.55
C TYR A 18 18.12 6.09 -14.65
N GLY A 19 19.40 5.95 -14.28
CA GLY A 19 20.50 6.05 -15.25
C GLY A 19 20.41 5.02 -16.38
N ILE A 20 20.07 3.77 -16.06
CA ILE A 20 19.94 2.70 -17.05
C ILE A 20 18.69 2.91 -17.92
N THR A 21 17.58 3.37 -17.32
CA THR A 21 16.36 3.68 -18.08
C THR A 21 16.62 4.77 -19.10
N GLN A 22 17.35 5.82 -18.73
CA GLN A 22 17.71 6.90 -19.65
C GLN A 22 18.65 6.42 -20.76
N LEU A 23 19.57 5.51 -20.45
CA LEU A 23 20.45 4.92 -21.45
C LEU A 23 19.67 4.11 -22.50
N ILE A 24 18.69 3.32 -22.07
CA ILE A 24 17.89 2.47 -22.95
C ILE A 24 16.83 3.28 -23.70
N ALA A 25 16.20 4.25 -23.05
CA ALA A 25 15.25 5.17 -23.68
C ALA A 25 15.88 5.94 -24.86
N LYS A 26 17.20 6.18 -24.84
CA LYS A 26 17.90 6.81 -25.97
C LYS A 26 17.93 5.95 -27.25
N ILE A 27 17.64 4.65 -27.16
CA ILE A 27 17.79 3.67 -28.25
C ILE A 27 16.41 3.24 -28.81
N SER A 28 15.31 3.50 -28.11
CA SER A 28 13.95 3.05 -28.48
C SER A 28 12.93 4.16 -28.27
N ASP A 29 11.66 3.90 -28.62
CA ASP A 29 10.53 4.80 -28.32
C ASP A 29 10.54 5.16 -26.82
N PRO A 30 11.03 6.37 -26.45
CA PRO A 30 11.55 6.59 -25.11
C PRO A 30 10.43 6.63 -24.08
N MET A 31 9.26 7.12 -24.47
CA MET A 31 8.17 7.42 -23.54
C MET A 31 7.41 6.18 -23.09
N GLN A 32 7.15 5.23 -24.00
CA GLN A 32 6.49 3.97 -23.62
C GLN A 32 7.40 3.12 -22.74
N LEU A 33 8.69 3.02 -23.10
CA LEU A 33 9.62 2.21 -22.35
C LEU A 33 9.88 2.78 -20.94
N VAL A 34 9.95 4.11 -20.81
CA VAL A 34 10.09 4.76 -19.49
C VAL A 34 8.86 4.49 -18.63
N ASP A 35 7.65 4.63 -19.18
CA ASP A 35 6.40 4.37 -18.46
C ASP A 35 6.34 2.92 -17.97
N GLU A 36 6.53 1.96 -18.87
CA GLU A 36 6.43 0.54 -18.55
C GLU A 36 7.50 0.09 -17.55
N LEU A 37 8.77 0.44 -17.78
CA LEU A 37 9.85 0.01 -16.90
C LEU A 37 9.76 0.66 -15.51
N SER A 38 9.26 1.90 -15.41
CA SER A 38 9.06 2.58 -14.13
C SER A 38 8.17 1.77 -13.17
N MET A 39 7.18 1.05 -13.70
CA MET A 39 6.32 0.16 -12.91
C MET A 39 7.11 -0.99 -12.28
N ILE A 40 7.95 -1.69 -13.05
CA ILE A 40 8.80 -2.79 -12.56
C ILE A 40 9.71 -2.29 -11.44
N TYR A 41 10.37 -1.15 -11.68
CA TYR A 41 11.30 -0.58 -10.73
C TYR A 41 10.64 -0.15 -9.43
N THR A 42 9.47 0.49 -9.52
CA THR A 42 8.69 0.88 -8.35
C THR A 42 8.30 -0.35 -7.54
N THR A 43 7.84 -1.42 -8.19
CA THR A 43 7.50 -2.67 -7.48
C THR A 43 8.74 -3.33 -6.86
N CYS A 44 9.91 -3.26 -7.49
CA CYS A 44 11.17 -3.70 -6.89
C CYS A 44 11.52 -2.91 -5.62
N LEU A 45 11.31 -1.58 -5.60
CA LEU A 45 11.55 -0.75 -4.40
C LEU A 45 10.59 -1.12 -3.27
N VAL A 46 9.31 -1.33 -3.58
CA VAL A 46 8.32 -1.78 -2.60
C VAL A 46 8.68 -3.19 -2.10
N CYS A 47 9.10 -4.09 -2.99
CA CYS A 47 9.58 -5.41 -2.63
C CYS A 47 10.74 -5.32 -1.63
N TYR A 48 11.73 -4.48 -1.94
CA TYR A 48 12.84 -4.23 -1.03
C TYR A 48 12.35 -3.74 0.33
N ALA A 49 11.48 -2.72 0.37
CA ALA A 49 10.94 -2.15 1.61
C ALA A 49 10.19 -3.18 2.48
N THR A 50 9.43 -4.08 1.86
CA THR A 50 8.67 -5.13 2.57
C THR A 50 9.57 -6.28 3.04
N PHE A 51 10.45 -6.81 2.18
CA PHE A 51 11.24 -8.00 2.49
C PHE A 51 12.50 -7.70 3.32
N SER A 52 13.04 -6.47 3.26
CA SER A 52 14.18 -6.04 4.08
C SER A 52 13.82 -5.80 5.55
N PHE A 53 12.53 -5.63 5.86
CA PHE A 53 12.06 -5.33 7.20
C PHE A 53 12.49 -6.42 8.20
N SER A 54 13.09 -5.99 9.32
CA SER A 54 13.62 -6.86 10.38
C SER A 54 14.69 -7.88 9.92
N LYS A 55 15.36 -7.64 8.77
CA LYS A 55 16.48 -8.47 8.30
C LYS A 55 17.84 -7.87 8.65
N SER A 56 18.86 -8.73 8.69
CA SER A 56 20.26 -8.34 8.87
C SER A 56 20.78 -7.52 7.69
N THR A 57 21.79 -6.66 7.90
CA THR A 57 22.38 -5.82 6.85
C THR A 57 22.85 -6.63 5.64
N LYS A 58 23.48 -7.79 5.87
CA LYS A 58 23.93 -8.69 4.79
C LYS A 58 22.76 -9.17 3.93
N SER A 59 21.66 -9.59 4.57
CA SER A 59 20.44 -10.03 3.87
C SER A 59 19.79 -8.89 3.09
N ARG A 60 19.82 -7.66 3.61
CA ARG A 60 19.30 -6.49 2.89
C ARG A 60 20.13 -6.17 1.65
N ILE A 61 21.46 -6.15 1.77
CA ILE A 61 22.35 -5.92 0.61
C ILE A 61 22.13 -6.99 -0.45
N PHE A 62 22.10 -8.27 -0.05
CA PHE A 62 21.84 -9.37 -0.97
C PHE A 62 20.49 -9.24 -1.68
N LEU A 63 19.43 -8.89 -0.94
CA LEU A 63 18.10 -8.65 -1.51
C LEU A 63 18.11 -7.47 -2.50
N GLY A 64 18.77 -6.36 -2.15
CA GLY A 64 18.90 -5.19 -3.02
C GLY A 64 19.61 -5.52 -4.33
N LEU A 65 20.76 -6.20 -4.27
CA LEU A 65 21.49 -6.66 -5.45
C LEU A 65 20.67 -7.64 -6.29
N SER A 66 19.94 -8.55 -5.65
CA SER A 66 19.08 -9.52 -6.34
C SER A 66 17.93 -8.82 -7.09
N LEU A 67 17.28 -7.84 -6.45
CA LEU A 67 16.20 -7.07 -7.06
C LEU A 67 16.70 -6.13 -8.17
N LEU A 68 17.89 -5.56 -8.02
CA LEU A 68 18.54 -4.80 -9.08
C LEU A 68 18.84 -5.72 -10.29
N GLY A 69 19.46 -6.88 -10.06
CA GLY A 69 19.71 -7.86 -11.10
C GLY A 69 18.43 -8.33 -11.80
N LEU A 70 17.36 -8.58 -11.04
CA LEU A 70 16.05 -8.93 -11.58
C LEU A 70 15.47 -7.81 -12.45
N ALA A 71 15.47 -6.57 -11.95
CA ALA A 71 14.99 -5.40 -12.69
C ALA A 71 15.73 -5.24 -14.02
N LEU A 72 17.07 -5.31 -14.01
CA LEU A 72 17.89 -5.24 -15.21
C LEU A 72 17.64 -6.40 -16.17
N SER A 73 17.49 -7.61 -15.65
CA SER A 73 17.19 -8.78 -16.47
C SER A 73 15.85 -8.64 -17.19
N ILE A 74 14.80 -8.19 -16.47
CA ILE A 74 13.49 -7.90 -17.06
C ILE A 74 13.62 -6.81 -18.11
N THR A 75 14.34 -5.72 -17.82
CA THR A 75 14.53 -4.60 -18.73
C THR A 75 15.24 -5.02 -20.02
N PHE A 76 16.38 -5.71 -19.93
CA PHE A 76 17.13 -6.15 -21.12
C PHE A 76 16.34 -7.18 -21.94
N TYR A 77 15.68 -8.14 -21.27
CA TYR A 77 14.88 -9.14 -21.96
C TYR A 77 13.65 -8.51 -22.63
N TYR A 78 13.00 -7.57 -21.95
CA TYR A 78 11.86 -6.84 -22.50
C TYR A 78 12.26 -6.01 -23.72
N HIS A 79 13.40 -5.32 -23.65
CA HIS A 79 13.95 -4.58 -24.78
C HIS A 79 14.30 -5.49 -25.97
N TYR A 80 14.79 -6.70 -25.71
CA TYR A 80 15.10 -7.68 -26.76
C TYR A 80 13.86 -8.26 -27.45
N ILE A 81 12.85 -8.68 -26.69
CA ILE A 81 11.65 -9.34 -27.23
C ILE A 81 10.58 -8.35 -27.72
N GLN A 82 10.57 -7.13 -27.19
CA GLN A 82 9.60 -6.05 -27.48
C GLN A 82 8.13 -6.51 -27.40
N ASN A 83 7.83 -7.47 -26.52
CA ASN A 83 6.50 -8.05 -26.35
C ASN A 83 5.85 -7.55 -25.05
N PRO A 84 4.80 -6.71 -25.11
CA PRO A 84 4.17 -6.11 -23.92
C PRO A 84 3.55 -7.15 -22.98
N VAL A 85 3.21 -8.35 -23.48
CA VAL A 85 2.69 -9.44 -22.64
C VAL A 85 3.74 -9.93 -21.64
N PHE A 86 5.02 -9.95 -22.03
CA PHE A 86 6.11 -10.32 -21.12
C PHE A 86 6.22 -9.33 -19.96
N HIS A 87 6.15 -8.03 -20.27
CA HIS A 87 6.18 -6.96 -19.25
C HIS A 87 4.99 -7.09 -18.30
N GLN A 88 3.77 -7.24 -18.83
CA GLN A 88 2.54 -7.37 -18.03
C GLN A 88 2.61 -8.55 -17.07
N ASN A 89 3.04 -9.72 -17.55
CA ASN A 89 3.17 -10.93 -16.72
C ASN A 89 4.24 -10.76 -15.63
N SER A 90 5.37 -10.15 -15.97
CA SER A 90 6.47 -9.89 -15.03
C SER A 90 6.02 -8.92 -13.93
N TYR A 91 5.36 -7.83 -14.31
CA TYR A 91 4.82 -6.83 -13.39
C TYR A 91 3.72 -7.43 -12.49
N ALA A 92 2.79 -8.19 -13.06
CA ALA A 92 1.71 -8.84 -12.32
C ALA A 92 2.26 -9.83 -11.29
N LEU A 93 3.19 -10.71 -11.70
CA LEU A 93 3.81 -11.68 -10.80
C LEU A 93 4.53 -10.99 -9.64
N LEU A 94 5.37 -9.99 -9.94
CA LEU A 94 6.11 -9.25 -8.92
C LEU A 94 5.14 -8.54 -7.95
N THR A 95 4.09 -7.91 -8.47
CA THR A 95 3.09 -7.20 -7.66
C THR A 95 2.32 -8.16 -6.74
N VAL A 96 1.91 -9.34 -7.23
CA VAL A 96 1.23 -10.37 -6.42
C VAL A 96 2.14 -10.86 -5.29
N ILE A 97 3.41 -11.17 -5.57
CA ILE A 97 4.36 -11.64 -4.55
C ILE A 97 4.51 -10.60 -3.43
N VAL A 98 4.72 -9.33 -3.82
CA VAL A 98 4.91 -8.23 -2.87
C VAL A 98 3.65 -7.97 -2.06
N LEU A 99 2.48 -7.96 -2.70
CA LEU A 99 1.19 -7.77 -2.03
C LEU A 99 0.91 -8.88 -1.01
N LEU A 100 1.04 -10.15 -1.42
CA LEU A 100 0.82 -11.30 -0.54
C LEU A 100 1.77 -11.27 0.66
N ARG A 101 3.04 -10.90 0.43
CA ARG A 101 4.01 -10.73 1.51
C ARG A 101 3.58 -9.61 2.47
N SER A 102 3.19 -8.45 1.95
CA SER A 102 2.77 -7.31 2.77
C SER A 102 1.51 -7.63 3.58
N ILE A 103 0.53 -8.33 2.99
CA ILE A 103 -0.67 -8.83 3.68
C ILE A 103 -0.28 -9.81 4.79
N TRP A 104 0.61 -10.76 4.52
CA TRP A 104 1.08 -11.70 5.53
C TRP A 104 1.76 -10.98 6.70
N VAL A 105 2.58 -9.97 6.44
CA VAL A 105 3.27 -9.17 7.48
C VAL A 105 2.25 -8.39 8.32
N MET A 106 1.27 -7.77 7.67
CA MET A 106 0.15 -7.09 8.34
C MET A 106 -0.61 -8.04 9.27
N GLU A 107 -1.06 -9.17 8.75
CA GLU A 107 -1.86 -10.16 9.46
C GLU A 107 -1.11 -10.75 10.66
N THR A 108 0.14 -11.18 10.45
CA THR A 108 0.94 -11.78 11.52
C THR A 108 1.33 -10.80 12.62
N THR A 109 1.41 -9.51 12.30
CA THR A 109 1.78 -8.47 13.27
C THR A 109 0.58 -7.94 14.05
N LEU A 110 -0.55 -7.70 13.38
CA LEU A 110 -1.71 -7.05 14.00
C LEU A 110 -2.74 -8.04 14.58
N ARG A 111 -2.75 -9.30 14.15
CA ARG A 111 -3.76 -10.26 14.64
C ARG A 111 -3.41 -10.73 16.07
N PRO A 112 -4.21 -10.37 17.09
CA PRO A 112 -3.91 -10.71 18.48
C PRO A 112 -4.03 -12.19 18.78
N SER A 113 -4.80 -12.94 17.99
CA SER A 113 -4.95 -14.41 18.14
C SER A 113 -3.61 -15.14 18.10
N SER A 114 -2.63 -14.64 17.35
CA SER A 114 -1.28 -15.18 17.33
C SER A 114 -0.54 -14.95 18.65
N ARG A 115 -0.65 -13.73 19.21
CA ARG A 115 -0.02 -13.31 20.47
C ARG A 115 -0.64 -13.97 21.72
N ASN A 116 -1.95 -14.17 21.69
CA ASN A 116 -2.72 -14.64 22.84
C ASN A 116 -2.73 -16.17 22.98
N LYS A 117 -2.12 -16.91 22.04
CA LYS A 117 -2.14 -18.36 22.04
C LYS A 117 -1.41 -18.90 23.29
N GLY A 118 -2.15 -19.55 24.18
CA GLY A 118 -1.63 -20.13 25.42
C GLY A 118 -1.61 -19.20 26.63
N GLN A 119 -2.18 -17.99 26.53
CA GLN A 119 -2.32 -17.07 27.66
C GLN A 119 -3.70 -17.19 28.30
N GLU A 120 -3.75 -17.70 29.53
CA GLU A 120 -4.98 -17.79 30.33
C GLU A 120 -5.35 -16.43 30.95
N PHE A 121 -4.34 -15.69 31.45
CA PHE A 121 -4.50 -14.35 31.98
C PHE A 121 -3.98 -13.29 31.01
N ARG A 122 -4.82 -12.30 30.69
CA ARG A 122 -4.46 -11.16 29.84
C ARG A 122 -4.51 -9.86 30.65
N PRO A 123 -3.39 -9.14 30.81
CA PRO A 123 -3.39 -7.83 31.44
C PRO A 123 -4.35 -6.86 30.74
N LYS A 124 -5.03 -5.97 31.48
CA LYS A 124 -5.96 -4.96 30.91
C LYS A 124 -5.35 -4.16 29.76
N ARG A 125 -4.05 -3.86 29.85
CA ARG A 125 -3.29 -3.17 28.80
C ARG A 125 -3.26 -3.96 27.49
N GLN A 126 -3.04 -5.27 27.55
CA GLN A 126 -3.01 -6.13 26.38
C GLN A 126 -4.39 -6.24 25.71
N ILE A 127 -5.46 -6.27 26.50
CA ILE A 127 -6.83 -6.24 25.97
C ILE A 127 -7.08 -4.96 25.17
N TYR A 128 -6.68 -3.80 25.70
CA TYR A 128 -6.77 -2.52 24.98
C TYR A 128 -5.94 -2.51 23.69
N GLU A 129 -4.72 -3.05 23.73
CA GLU A 129 -3.85 -3.17 22.55
C GLU A 129 -4.46 -4.12 21.50
N ASP A 130 -5.02 -5.26 21.91
CA ASP A 130 -5.68 -6.22 21.03
C ASP A 130 -6.90 -5.59 20.32
N GLU A 131 -7.75 -4.87 21.06
CA GLU A 131 -8.92 -4.18 20.51
C GLU A 131 -8.52 -3.10 19.49
N ARG A 132 -7.48 -2.33 19.81
CA ARG A 132 -6.91 -1.32 18.91
C ARG A 132 -6.37 -1.97 17.64
N ASP A 133 -5.56 -3.01 17.78
CA ASP A 133 -4.88 -3.66 16.66
C ASP A 133 -5.88 -4.37 15.73
N LEU A 134 -6.97 -4.95 16.28
CA LEU A 134 -8.08 -5.48 15.48
C LEU A 134 -8.82 -4.38 14.70
N LYS A 135 -9.05 -3.21 15.32
CA LYS A 135 -9.67 -2.08 14.63
C LYS A 135 -8.80 -1.61 13.46
N ILE A 136 -7.49 -1.50 13.67
CA ILE A 136 -6.52 -1.14 12.61
C ILE A 136 -6.55 -2.19 11.51
N LEU A 137 -6.47 -3.48 11.85
CA LEU A 137 -6.46 -4.59 10.91
C LEU A 137 -7.72 -4.59 10.01
N ASN A 138 -8.90 -4.40 10.59
CA ASN A 138 -10.15 -4.31 9.82
C ASN A 138 -10.13 -3.14 8.83
N THR A 139 -9.68 -1.96 9.26
CA THR A 139 -9.56 -0.80 8.37
C THR A 139 -8.54 -1.05 7.26
N MET A 140 -7.39 -1.67 7.59
CA MET A 140 -6.39 -2.02 6.59
C MET A 140 -6.91 -3.01 5.55
N TRP A 141 -7.74 -3.99 5.94
CA TRP A 141 -8.41 -4.87 4.98
C TRP A 141 -9.37 -4.14 4.05
N ILE A 142 -10.10 -3.14 4.55
CA ILE A 142 -10.95 -2.28 3.71
C ILE A 142 -10.09 -1.53 2.69
N MET A 143 -8.93 -0.99 3.11
CA MET A 143 -8.00 -0.32 2.19
C MET A 143 -7.45 -1.29 1.14
N VAL A 144 -7.07 -2.52 1.52
CA VAL A 144 -6.60 -3.55 0.59
C VAL A 144 -7.69 -3.91 -0.40
N ALA A 145 -8.92 -4.14 0.04
CA ALA A 145 -10.06 -4.45 -0.82
C ALA A 145 -10.35 -3.30 -1.80
N TYR A 146 -10.40 -2.05 -1.29
CA TYR A 146 -10.61 -0.87 -2.12
C TYR A 146 -9.50 -0.72 -3.17
N GLY A 147 -8.24 -0.80 -2.75
CA GLY A 147 -7.09 -0.70 -3.67
C GLY A 147 -7.10 -1.78 -4.75
N LEU A 148 -7.42 -3.04 -4.39
CA LEU A 148 -7.51 -4.15 -5.34
C LEU A 148 -8.68 -3.99 -6.32
N VAL A 149 -9.85 -3.58 -5.83
CA VAL A 149 -11.02 -3.34 -6.69
C VAL A 149 -10.75 -2.20 -7.67
N SER A 150 -10.14 -1.10 -7.20
CA SER A 150 -9.73 0.00 -8.09
C SER A 150 -8.71 -0.47 -9.13
N PHE A 151 -7.66 -1.18 -8.71
CA PHE A 151 -6.62 -1.63 -9.63
C PHE A 151 -7.14 -2.63 -10.67
N LEU A 152 -7.84 -3.68 -10.25
CA LEU A 152 -8.40 -4.70 -11.14
C LEU A 152 -9.54 -4.14 -12.00
N GLY A 153 -10.34 -3.22 -11.46
CA GLY A 153 -11.37 -2.51 -12.22
C GLY A 153 -10.76 -1.67 -13.35
N GLY A 154 -9.69 -0.92 -13.06
CA GLY A 154 -8.94 -0.19 -14.08
C GLY A 154 -8.39 -1.14 -15.14
N PHE A 155 -7.74 -2.23 -14.72
CA PHE A 155 -7.20 -3.25 -15.63
C PHE A 155 -8.28 -3.86 -16.53
N ALA A 156 -9.47 -4.16 -15.98
CA ALA A 156 -10.60 -4.66 -16.76
C ALA A 156 -11.08 -3.64 -17.80
N ILE A 157 -11.19 -2.37 -17.44
CA ILE A 157 -11.57 -1.30 -18.38
C ILE A 157 -10.55 -1.17 -19.51
N TRP A 158 -9.25 -1.26 -19.21
CA TRP A 158 -8.21 -1.23 -20.26
C TRP A 158 -8.30 -2.41 -21.23
N ASN A 159 -8.57 -3.61 -20.72
CA ASN A 159 -8.77 -4.79 -21.57
C ASN A 159 -10.01 -4.63 -22.46
N LEU A 160 -11.11 -4.07 -21.93
CA LEU A 160 -12.30 -3.75 -22.72
C LEU A 160 -12.01 -2.69 -23.79
N ASP A 161 -11.24 -1.65 -23.47
CA ASP A 161 -10.84 -0.59 -24.42
C ASP A 161 -9.99 -1.17 -25.56
N THR A 162 -9.11 -2.11 -25.24
CA THR A 162 -8.29 -2.83 -26.22
C THR A 162 -9.14 -3.72 -27.13
N MET A 163 -10.08 -4.48 -26.56
CA MET A 163 -10.94 -5.41 -27.30
C MET A 163 -11.96 -4.69 -28.21
N PHE A 164 -12.54 -3.59 -27.74
CA PHE A 164 -13.59 -2.83 -28.45
C PHE A 164 -13.08 -1.51 -29.05
N CYS A 165 -11.77 -1.39 -29.28
CA CYS A 165 -11.12 -0.15 -29.71
C CYS A 165 -11.79 0.52 -30.91
N SER A 166 -12.12 -0.24 -31.97
CA SER A 166 -12.77 0.32 -33.17
C SER A 166 -14.16 0.90 -32.86
N ARG A 167 -14.96 0.19 -32.05
CA ARG A 167 -16.32 0.61 -31.66
C ARG A 167 -16.31 1.81 -30.73
N LEU A 168 -15.47 1.79 -29.69
CA LEU A 168 -15.34 2.89 -28.72
C LEU A 168 -14.80 4.15 -29.38
N ARG A 169 -13.84 4.02 -30.31
CA ARG A 169 -13.36 5.15 -31.11
C ARG A 169 -14.43 5.70 -32.05
N GLY A 170 -15.31 4.87 -32.59
CA GLY A 170 -16.48 5.31 -33.37
C GLY A 170 -17.40 6.17 -32.52
N TRP A 171 -17.85 5.62 -31.39
CA TRP A 171 -18.72 6.34 -30.44
C TRP A 171 -18.10 7.64 -29.92
N ARG A 172 -16.78 7.65 -29.65
CA ARG A 172 -16.08 8.87 -29.22
C ARG A 172 -16.15 9.99 -30.26
N ARG A 173 -16.06 9.65 -31.56
CA ARG A 173 -16.16 10.64 -32.65
C ARG A 173 -17.59 11.14 -32.83
N GLU A 174 -18.59 10.30 -32.62
CA GLU A 174 -20.00 10.67 -32.72
C GLU A 174 -20.46 11.54 -31.54
N ILE A 175 -20.07 11.18 -30.31
CA ILE A 175 -20.46 11.89 -29.10
C ILE A 175 -19.72 13.24 -28.97
N GLY A 176 -18.45 13.30 -29.40
CA GLY A 176 -17.63 14.51 -29.30
C GLY A 176 -17.24 14.88 -27.86
N LEU A 177 -16.54 16.00 -27.71
CA LEU A 177 -16.14 16.53 -26.40
C LEU A 177 -17.29 17.31 -25.73
N PRO A 178 -17.41 17.31 -24.39
CA PRO A 178 -16.49 16.69 -23.42
C PRO A 178 -16.79 15.20 -23.14
N TRP A 179 -17.96 14.70 -23.51
CA TRP A 179 -18.47 13.40 -23.11
C TRP A 179 -17.67 12.21 -23.68
N GLY A 180 -16.96 12.41 -24.79
CA GLY A 180 -16.05 11.42 -25.37
C GLY A 180 -14.92 10.98 -24.45
N ILE A 181 -14.53 11.79 -23.46
CA ILE A 181 -13.52 11.44 -22.44
C ILE A 181 -13.98 10.24 -21.60
N LEU A 182 -15.29 10.12 -21.35
CA LEU A 182 -15.83 8.98 -20.59
C LEU A 182 -15.63 7.65 -21.29
N LEU A 183 -15.47 7.66 -22.63
CA LEU A 183 -15.20 6.47 -23.44
C LEU A 183 -13.71 6.21 -23.67
N GLU A 184 -12.82 6.89 -22.93
CA GLU A 184 -11.39 6.66 -22.97
C GLU A 184 -10.96 5.69 -21.88
N GLY A 185 -11.09 4.38 -22.15
CA GLY A 185 -10.83 3.35 -21.17
C GLY A 185 -9.37 3.32 -20.69
N HIS A 186 -8.42 3.61 -21.57
CA HIS A 186 -7.01 3.78 -21.17
C HIS A 186 -6.81 4.92 -20.14
N GLY A 187 -7.53 6.04 -20.28
CA GLY A 187 -7.49 7.13 -19.30
C GLY A 187 -8.06 6.71 -17.94
N TRP A 188 -9.18 5.98 -17.94
CA TRP A 188 -9.75 5.39 -16.72
C TRP A 188 -8.82 4.37 -16.05
N TRP A 189 -8.09 3.58 -16.83
CA TRP A 189 -7.08 2.65 -16.31
C TRP A 189 -6.00 3.38 -15.51
N HIS A 190 -5.41 4.44 -16.06
CA HIS A 190 -4.42 5.27 -15.35
C HIS A 190 -5.00 5.85 -14.05
N LEU A 191 -6.22 6.41 -14.10
CA LEU A 191 -6.87 6.97 -12.93
C LEU A 191 -7.10 5.93 -11.84
N MET A 192 -7.67 4.77 -12.19
CA MET A 192 -8.04 3.74 -11.23
C MET A 192 -6.83 2.98 -10.66
N THR A 193 -5.85 2.66 -11.50
CA THR A 193 -4.59 2.04 -11.03
C THR A 193 -3.77 3.01 -10.20
N GLY A 194 -3.76 4.31 -10.55
CA GLY A 194 -3.16 5.38 -9.75
C GLY A 194 -3.80 5.52 -8.36
N ILE A 195 -5.14 5.48 -8.28
CA ILE A 195 -5.87 5.46 -6.99
C ILE A 195 -5.49 4.20 -6.19
N GLY A 196 -5.49 3.02 -6.82
CA GLY A 196 -5.10 1.77 -6.17
C GLY A 196 -3.67 1.82 -5.61
N ALA A 197 -2.72 2.33 -6.40
CA ALA A 197 -1.33 2.50 -6.00
C ALA A 197 -1.17 3.53 -4.86
N TYR A 198 -1.90 4.65 -4.90
CA TYR A 198 -1.91 5.63 -3.83
C TYR A 198 -2.40 5.02 -2.51
N VAL A 199 -3.54 4.33 -2.53
CA VAL A 199 -4.10 3.64 -1.35
C VAL A 199 -3.12 2.59 -0.83
N TYR A 200 -2.45 1.85 -1.72
CA TYR A 200 -1.41 0.90 -1.33
C TYR A 200 -0.22 1.56 -0.64
N ILE A 201 0.25 2.71 -1.13
CA ILE A 201 1.36 3.47 -0.49
C ILE A 201 0.95 3.95 0.91
N VAL A 202 -0.23 4.56 1.04
CA VAL A 202 -0.76 5.04 2.33
C VAL A 202 -0.91 3.86 3.31
N TRP A 203 -1.47 2.75 2.84
CA TRP A 203 -1.56 1.51 3.60
C TRP A 203 -0.19 0.99 4.04
N GLY A 204 0.80 0.97 3.14
CA GLY A 204 2.18 0.55 3.43
C GLY A 204 2.89 1.45 4.45
N ILE A 205 2.69 2.77 4.37
CA ILE A 205 3.19 3.74 5.36
C ILE A 205 2.57 3.46 6.73
N TRP A 206 1.26 3.26 6.79
CA TRP A 206 0.57 2.98 8.04
C TRP A 206 1.01 1.65 8.65
N LEU A 207 1.13 0.61 7.83
CA LEU A 207 1.69 -0.68 8.23
C LEU A 207 3.10 -0.50 8.79
N ARG A 208 3.95 0.31 8.16
CA ARG A 208 5.31 0.58 8.67
C ARG A 208 5.30 1.27 10.03
N HIS A 209 4.37 2.18 10.30
CA HIS A 209 4.20 2.76 11.63
C HIS A 209 3.79 1.72 12.67
N CYS A 210 2.88 0.80 12.31
CA CYS A 210 2.46 -0.30 13.17
C CYS A 210 3.62 -1.28 13.46
N LEU A 211 4.39 -1.63 12.44
CA LEU A 211 5.57 -2.49 12.56
C LEU A 211 6.66 -1.91 13.47
N ASN A 212 6.71 -0.59 13.61
CA ASN A 212 7.64 0.10 14.52
C ASN A 212 7.05 0.32 15.93
N GLY A 213 5.86 -0.20 16.23
CA GLY A 213 5.19 -0.02 17.53
C GLY A 213 4.69 1.40 17.79
N ARG A 214 4.47 2.19 16.72
CA ARG A 214 4.05 3.60 16.79
C ARG A 214 2.58 3.78 16.41
N GLN A 215 1.74 2.78 16.66
CA GLN A 215 0.31 2.81 16.31
C GLN A 215 -0.43 3.98 16.98
N ASP A 216 -0.06 4.33 18.22
CA ASP A 216 -0.75 5.38 19.00
C ASP A 216 -0.38 6.81 18.56
N GLU A 217 0.69 6.96 17.79
CA GLU A 217 1.15 8.26 17.30
C GLU A 217 0.49 8.68 15.99
N TYR A 218 -0.11 7.74 15.25
CA TYR A 218 -0.61 7.97 13.90
C TYR A 218 -2.02 7.42 13.72
N ARG A 219 -2.89 8.18 13.06
CA ARG A 219 -4.24 7.74 12.71
C ARG A 219 -4.49 7.91 11.21
N LEU A 220 -5.29 7.00 10.67
CA LEU A 220 -5.85 7.16 9.33
C LEU A 220 -7.03 8.14 9.39
N VAL A 221 -6.99 9.17 8.55
CA VAL A 221 -8.13 10.05 8.26
C VAL A 221 -8.69 9.65 6.90
N TRP A 222 -9.85 9.00 6.92
CA TRP A 222 -10.55 8.59 5.72
C TRP A 222 -12.07 8.62 5.95
N PRO A 223 -12.68 9.82 5.94
CA PRO A 223 -14.09 9.98 6.32
C PRO A 223 -15.06 9.38 5.31
N HIS A 224 -14.71 9.37 4.02
CA HIS A 224 -15.57 8.86 2.95
C HIS A 224 -14.75 8.09 1.91
N PHE A 225 -15.39 7.14 1.22
CA PHE A 225 -14.74 6.34 0.17
C PHE A 225 -14.22 7.17 -1.02
N TYR A 226 -14.75 8.38 -1.23
CA TYR A 226 -14.33 9.33 -2.27
C TYR A 226 -13.28 10.34 -1.77
N SER A 227 -12.97 10.35 -0.48
CA SER A 227 -11.88 11.16 0.07
C SER A 227 -10.56 10.39 -0.03
N PHE A 228 -9.45 11.11 -0.19
CA PHE A 228 -8.14 10.47 -0.18
C PHE A 228 -7.74 10.08 1.24
N PRO A 229 -7.38 8.82 1.50
CA PRO A 229 -6.90 8.41 2.81
C PRO A 229 -5.54 9.07 3.12
N ASP A 230 -5.39 9.61 4.32
CA ASP A 230 -4.13 10.20 4.76
C ASP A 230 -3.75 9.75 6.19
N ILE A 231 -2.44 9.63 6.45
CA ILE A 231 -1.90 9.25 7.75
C ILE A 231 -1.39 10.49 8.47
N VAL A 232 -2.14 10.92 9.47
CA VAL A 232 -1.80 12.09 10.28
C VAL A 232 -1.26 11.70 11.63
N ARG A 233 -0.30 12.47 12.15
CA ARG A 233 0.18 12.34 13.52
C ARG A 233 -0.90 12.84 14.49
N VAL A 234 -1.19 12.06 15.53
CA VAL A 234 -2.13 12.46 16.58
C VAL A 234 -1.51 13.63 17.36
N SER A 235 -2.18 14.79 17.35
CA SER A 235 -1.74 15.96 18.10
C SER A 235 -1.90 15.72 19.61
N ASN A 236 -1.09 16.40 20.43
CA ASN A 236 -1.25 16.30 21.89
C ASN A 236 -2.62 16.82 22.36
N SER A 237 -3.23 17.76 21.64
CA SER A 237 -4.55 18.31 21.95
C SER A 237 -5.68 17.26 21.87
N ASP A 238 -5.54 16.28 20.97
CA ASP A 238 -6.52 15.19 20.85
C ASP A 238 -6.40 14.18 22.02
N LYS A 239 -5.21 14.06 22.62
CA LYS A 239 -4.99 13.18 23.78
C LYS A 239 -5.67 13.72 25.04
N THR A 240 -5.69 15.03 25.24
CA THR A 240 -6.31 15.68 26.40
C THR A 240 -7.83 15.53 26.39
N ASN A 241 -8.47 15.71 25.22
CA ASN A 241 -9.93 15.59 25.11
C ASN A 241 -10.43 14.16 25.38
N GLY A 242 -9.70 13.12 24.93
CA GLY A 242 -10.06 11.72 25.22
C GLY A 242 -9.84 11.30 26.68
N SER A 243 -8.92 11.93 27.40
CA SER A 243 -8.68 11.66 28.82
C SER A 243 -9.76 12.26 29.72
N SER A 244 -10.28 13.44 29.36
CA SER A 244 -11.38 14.08 30.09
C SER A 244 -12.68 13.27 30.00
N THR A 245 -13.01 12.70 28.83
CA THR A 245 -14.20 11.84 28.69
C THR A 245 -14.08 10.54 29.49
N LYS A 246 -12.90 9.91 29.53
CA LYS A 246 -12.68 8.68 30.34
C LYS A 246 -12.74 8.93 31.85
N LEU A 247 -12.34 10.11 32.32
CA LEU A 247 -12.47 10.50 33.73
C LEU A 247 -13.93 10.73 34.13
N VAL A 248 -14.75 11.30 33.24
CA VAL A 248 -16.19 11.51 33.49
C VAL A 248 -16.94 10.18 33.59
N THR A 249 -16.69 9.22 32.68
CA THR A 249 -17.37 7.91 32.72
C THR A 249 -16.95 7.04 33.92
N SER A 250 -15.71 7.20 34.42
CA SER A 250 -15.24 6.50 35.62
C SER A 250 -15.80 7.09 36.92
N CYS A 251 -16.24 8.35 36.93
CA CYS A 251 -16.88 8.96 38.09
C CYS A 251 -18.37 8.62 38.16
N GLU A 252 -19.09 8.63 37.03
CA GLU A 252 -20.52 8.26 36.99
C GLU A 252 -20.79 6.80 37.37
N SER A 253 -19.91 5.88 36.96
CA SER A 253 -20.02 4.46 37.31
C SER A 253 -19.71 4.16 38.78
N ARG A 254 -18.99 5.05 39.49
CA ARG A 254 -18.68 4.90 40.92
C ARG A 254 -19.75 5.47 41.84
N GLN A 255 -20.53 6.44 41.39
CA GLN A 255 -21.59 7.06 42.20
C GLN A 255 -22.91 6.27 42.19
N ASN A 256 -23.15 5.45 41.17
CA ASN A 256 -24.38 4.66 41.04
C ASN A 256 -24.31 3.24 41.67
N GLY A 257 -23.23 2.90 42.37
CA GLY A 257 -22.98 1.53 42.89
C GLY A 257 -22.86 1.40 44.41
N VAL A 258 -23.14 2.45 45.19
CA VAL A 258 -22.99 2.47 46.65
C VAL A 258 -24.29 2.97 47.29
N SER A 259 -25.35 2.16 47.19
CA SER A 259 -26.59 2.30 47.95
C SER A 259 -27.37 1.00 47.84
N GLU A 260 -26.99 -0.03 48.61
CA GLU A 260 -27.93 -1.07 49.04
C GLU A 260 -27.30 -1.98 50.11
N ASN A 261 -28.06 -2.13 51.21
CA ASN A 261 -27.97 -3.15 52.27
C ASN A 261 -27.21 -2.81 53.56
N ILE A 262 -27.93 -2.03 54.39
CA ILE A 262 -28.01 -2.15 55.85
C ILE A 262 -29.13 -3.17 56.13
N HIS A 263 -28.82 -4.28 56.80
CA HIS A 263 -29.63 -4.98 57.83
C HIS A 263 -28.91 -6.24 58.32
#